data_AF-A0AAD5R6D1-F1
#
_entry.id   AF-A0AAD5R6D1-F1
#
_cell.length_a   1.000
_cell.length_b   1.000
_cell.length_c   1.000
_cell.angle_alpha   90.00
_cell.angle_beta   90.00
_cell.angle_gamma   90.00
#
_symmetry.space_group_name_H-M   'P 1'
#
loop_
_entity.id
_entity.type
_entity.pdbx_description
1 polymer ?
#
loop_
_entity_poly.entity_id
_entity_poly.type
_entity_poly.pdbx_seq_one_letter_code
_entity_poly.pdbx_strand_id
1 'polypeptide(L)'
;MSEQTVPRFIPKPTGFSTFSHRLWHIVSLPFRRSVPRLAFVTVVWITTYNVAVRLWKGPDHPINRFQWRRMENAGTLPDELLQKKKTVLDYHKSRFFNQDSAHVSVLAPD
;
A
#
# COMPACT_ATOMS: atom_id res chain seq x y z
N MET A 1 -58.75 23.22 3.92
CA MET A 1 -57.32 23.56 3.72
C MET A 1 -56.56 22.98 4.89
N SER A 2 -55.83 21.88 4.68
CA SER A 2 -55.06 21.19 5.71
C SER A 2 -53.69 21.85 5.84
N GLU A 3 -53.38 22.32 7.05
CA GLU A 3 -52.10 22.94 7.40
C GLU A 3 -51.04 21.84 7.54
N GLN A 4 -50.09 21.79 6.60
CA GLN A 4 -49.05 20.77 6.53
C GLN A 4 -47.89 21.19 7.44
N THR A 5 -47.81 20.63 8.65
CA THR A 5 -46.70 20.87 9.59
C THR A 5 -45.49 20.03 9.19
N VAL A 6 -44.45 20.67 8.64
CA VAL A 6 -43.18 20.04 8.28
C VAL A 6 -42.36 19.79 9.55
N PRO A 7 -41.88 18.56 9.84
CA PRO A 7 -41.06 18.32 11.03
C PRO A 7 -39.69 18.97 10.87
N ARG A 8 -39.40 19.93 11.74
CA ARG A 8 -38.11 20.62 11.83
C ARG A 8 -37.07 19.62 12.37
N PHE A 9 -36.13 19.19 11.53
CA PHE A 9 -34.98 18.40 11.98
C PHE A 9 -34.12 19.25 12.93
N ILE A 10 -34.11 18.90 14.22
CA ILE A 10 -33.18 19.46 15.20
C ILE A 10 -31.98 18.50 15.25
N PRO A 11 -30.81 18.86 14.68
CA PRO A 11 -29.64 18.01 14.81
C PRO A 11 -29.22 17.98 16.29
N LYS A 12 -29.14 16.78 16.87
CA LYS A 12 -28.57 16.61 18.21
C LYS A 12 -27.11 17.06 18.19
N PRO A 13 -26.64 17.87 19.16
CA PRO A 13 -25.24 18.26 19.23
C PRO A 13 -24.39 17.01 19.44
N THR A 14 -23.55 16.71 18.47
CA THR A 14 -22.66 15.54 18.47
C THR A 14 -21.57 15.79 19.52
N GLY A 15 -21.75 15.23 20.71
CA GLY A 15 -20.88 15.42 21.88
C GLY A 15 -19.51 14.72 21.78
N PHE A 16 -18.70 15.08 20.78
CA PHE A 16 -17.32 14.60 20.63
C PHE A 16 -16.37 15.77 20.31
N SER A 17 -16.11 16.69 21.24
CA SER A 17 -15.24 17.84 20.91
C SER A 17 -14.58 18.52 22.11
N THR A 18 -13.94 17.78 23.01
CA THR A 18 -13.00 18.40 23.98
C THR A 18 -11.68 17.65 24.06
N PHE A 19 -11.71 16.31 23.97
CA PHE A 19 -10.50 15.49 23.96
C PHE A 19 -9.70 15.61 22.65
N SER A 20 -10.41 15.70 21.52
CA SER A 20 -9.83 15.84 20.18
C SER A 20 -9.05 17.15 20.02
N HIS A 21 -9.57 18.26 20.58
CA HIS A 21 -8.95 19.57 20.44
C HIS A 21 -7.64 19.68 21.23
N ARG A 22 -7.57 19.10 22.44
CA ARG A 22 -6.34 19.08 23.25
C ARG A 22 -5.26 18.20 22.61
N LEU A 23 -5.64 17.03 22.10
CA LEU A 23 -4.73 16.16 21.34
C LEU A 23 -4.22 16.86 20.07
N TRP A 24 -5.09 17.51 19.30
CA TRP A 24 -4.70 18.28 18.12
C TRP A 24 -3.73 19.41 18.45
N HIS A 25 -3.95 20.10 19.58
CA HIS A 25 -3.07 21.18 20.01
C HIS A 25 -1.67 20.64 20.38
N ILE A 26 -1.59 19.53 21.12
CA ILE A 26 -0.33 18.89 21.52
C ILE A 26 0.42 18.32 20.31
N VAL A 27 -0.29 17.69 19.36
CA VAL A 27 0.32 17.15 18.13
C VAL A 27 0.82 18.27 17.21
N SER A 28 0.08 19.39 17.11
CA SER A 28 0.40 20.48 16.18
C SER A 28 1.60 21.34 16.59
N LEU A 29 1.93 21.41 17.89
CA LEU A 29 2.98 22.27 18.43
C LEU A 29 4.42 21.84 18.03
N PRO A 30 4.82 20.55 18.08
CA PRO A 30 6.12 20.10 17.55
C PRO A 30 6.08 19.79 16.04
N PHE A 31 4.89 19.60 15.45
CA PHE A 31 4.75 19.22 14.04
C PHE A 31 5.28 20.30 13.09
N ARG A 32 5.03 21.59 13.35
CA ARG A 32 5.36 22.67 12.42
C ARG A 32 6.86 22.81 12.11
N ARG A 33 7.75 22.39 13.02
CA ARG A 33 9.20 22.51 12.85
C ARG A 33 9.87 21.20 12.46
N SER A 34 9.36 20.06 12.94
CA SER A 34 9.98 18.75 12.73
C SER A 34 9.46 18.02 11.49
N VAL A 35 8.19 18.22 11.11
CA VAL A 35 7.59 17.59 9.91
C VAL A 35 8.28 17.98 8.61
N PRO A 36 8.57 19.27 8.33
CA PRO A 36 9.25 19.61 7.07
C PRO A 36 10.65 18.97 7.01
N ARG A 37 11.34 18.87 8.14
CA ARG A 37 12.65 18.21 8.21
C ARG A 37 12.53 16.71 7.97
N LEU A 38 11.57 16.04 8.59
CA LEU A 38 11.33 14.62 8.36
C LEU A 38 10.95 14.36 6.89
N ALA A 39 10.02 15.13 6.34
CA ALA A 39 9.61 15.03 4.95
C ALA A 39 10.79 15.20 4.00
N PHE A 40 11.66 16.18 4.25
CA PHE A 40 12.87 16.38 3.47
C PHE A 40 13.81 15.17 3.55
N VAL A 41 14.09 14.66 4.75
CA VAL A 41 14.93 13.45 4.94
C VAL A 41 14.31 12.26 4.20
N THR A 42 13.00 12.07 4.27
CA THR A 42 12.31 11.00 3.56
C THR A 42 12.43 11.16 2.04
N VAL A 43 12.27 12.37 1.50
CA VAL A 43 12.43 12.65 0.07
C VAL A 43 13.86 12.38 -0.38
N VAL A 44 14.85 12.89 0.36
CA VAL A 44 16.28 12.65 0.06
C VAL A 44 16.59 11.16 0.09
N TRP A 45 16.09 10.44 1.09
CA TRP A 45 16.26 8.99 1.22
C TRP A 45 15.68 8.24 0.01
N ILE A 46 14.43 8.55 -0.36
CA ILE A 46 13.77 7.95 -1.52
C ILE A 46 14.58 8.22 -2.78
N THR A 47 14.98 9.47 -3.03
CA THR A 47 15.75 9.83 -4.23
C THR A 47 17.09 9.10 -4.26
N THR A 48 17.82 9.08 -3.14
CA THR A 48 19.13 8.42 -3.02
C THR A 48 19.00 6.92 -3.29
N TYR A 49 17.99 6.27 -2.70
CA TYR A 49 17.72 4.85 -2.94
C TYR A 49 17.42 4.57 -4.42
N ASN A 50 16.58 5.38 -5.06
CA ASN A 50 16.25 5.20 -6.48
C ASN A 50 17.48 5.35 -7.38
N VAL A 51 18.34 6.33 -7.11
CA VAL A 51 19.60 6.53 -7.86
C VAL A 51 20.57 5.37 -7.63
N ALA A 52 20.76 4.94 -6.39
CA ALA A 52 21.65 3.83 -6.05
C ALA A 52 21.20 2.51 -6.73
N VAL A 53 19.90 2.20 -6.68
CA VAL A 53 19.34 1.03 -7.37
C VAL A 53 19.52 1.11 -8.88
N ARG A 54 19.34 2.30 -9.47
CA ARG A 54 19.52 2.51 -10.91
C ARG A 54 20.97 2.35 -11.36
N LEU A 55 21.93 2.81 -10.54
CA LEU A 55 23.36 2.62 -10.81
C LEU A 55 23.76 1.15 -10.66
N TRP A 56 23.23 0.45 -9.67
CA TRP A 56 23.61 -0.94 -9.40
C TRP A 56 23.00 -1.93 -10.37
N LYS A 57 21.69 -1.85 -10.62
CA LYS A 57 20.95 -2.82 -11.45
C LYS A 57 20.75 -2.39 -12.90
N GLY A 58 21.17 -1.17 -13.23
CA GLY A 58 21.03 -0.60 -14.56
C GLY A 58 19.70 0.14 -14.78
N PRO A 59 19.61 0.88 -15.90
CA PRO A 59 18.48 1.76 -16.21
C PRO A 59 17.17 1.03 -16.49
N ASP A 60 17.24 -0.24 -16.92
CA ASP A 60 16.09 -1.04 -17.32
C ASP A 60 15.47 -1.84 -16.17
N HIS A 61 16.06 -1.77 -14.97
CA HIS A 61 15.50 -2.45 -13.81
C HIS A 61 14.30 -1.66 -13.24
N PRO A 62 13.09 -2.25 -13.18
CA PRO A 62 11.94 -1.60 -12.57
C PRO A 62 12.14 -1.46 -11.07
N ILE A 63 12.17 -0.21 -10.56
CA ILE A 63 12.41 0.08 -9.14
C ILE A 63 11.13 -0.17 -8.31
N ASN A 64 9.96 -0.01 -8.95
CA ASN A 64 8.66 -0.16 -8.31
C ASN A 64 7.72 -1.04 -9.15
N ARG A 65 6.74 -1.67 -8.50
CA ARG A 65 5.68 -2.48 -9.12
C ARG A 65 4.86 -1.71 -10.16
N PHE A 66 4.69 -0.40 -10.01
CA PHE A 66 4.04 0.42 -11.04
C PHE A 66 4.89 0.52 -12.31
N GLN A 67 6.19 0.72 -12.16
CA GLN A 67 7.13 0.75 -13.28
C GLN A 67 7.20 -0.62 -13.95
N TRP A 68 7.22 -1.69 -13.16
CA TRP A 68 7.10 -3.07 -13.66
C TRP A 68 5.86 -3.24 -14.54
N ARG A 69 4.67 -2.86 -14.05
CA ARG A 69 3.41 -2.99 -14.82
C ARG A 69 3.45 -2.18 -16.12
N ARG A 70 4.02 -0.97 -16.09
CA ARG A 70 4.18 -0.16 -17.30
C ARG A 70 5.12 -0.80 -18.31
N MET A 71 6.27 -1.30 -17.85
CA MET A 71 7.24 -2.00 -18.70
C MET A 71 6.70 -3.32 -19.25
N GLU A 72 5.92 -4.05 -18.45
CA GLU A 72 5.24 -5.28 -18.86
C GLU A 72 4.21 -5.00 -19.97
N ASN A 73 3.38 -3.97 -19.80
CA ASN A 73 2.42 -3.56 -20.83
C ASN A 73 3.10 -3.00 -22.10
N ALA A 74 4.27 -2.38 -21.95
CA ALA A 74 5.04 -1.85 -23.06
C ALA A 74 5.90 -2.92 -23.79
N GLY A 75 6.01 -4.13 -23.24
CA GLY A 75 6.84 -5.19 -23.80
C GLY A 75 8.35 -4.96 -23.70
N THR A 76 8.79 -3.95 -22.91
CA THR A 76 10.21 -3.59 -22.75
C THR A 76 10.86 -4.24 -21.52
N LEU A 77 10.19 -5.22 -20.91
CA LEU A 77 10.68 -5.86 -19.70
C LEU A 77 11.77 -6.89 -20.08
N PRO A 78 12.96 -6.86 -19.46
CA PRO A 78 14.03 -7.78 -19.82
C PRO A 78 13.64 -9.24 -19.55
N ASP A 79 14.07 -10.13 -20.45
CA ASP A 79 13.69 -11.56 -20.43
C ASP A 79 14.06 -12.27 -19.13
N GLU A 80 15.17 -11.89 -18.49
CA GLU A 80 15.58 -12.42 -17.18
C GLU A 80 14.51 -12.17 -16.11
N LEU A 81 13.87 -11.00 -16.12
CA LEU A 81 12.82 -10.63 -15.16
C LEU A 81 11.52 -11.37 -15.46
N LEU A 82 11.19 -11.59 -16.74
CA LEU A 82 10.06 -12.43 -17.15
C LEU A 82 10.25 -13.89 -16.70
N GLN A 83 11.46 -14.41 -16.84
CA GLN A 83 11.79 -15.78 -16.41
C GLN A 83 11.68 -15.92 -14.89
N LYS A 84 12.23 -14.98 -14.13
CA LYS A 84 12.07 -14.95 -12.66
C LYS A 84 10.61 -14.91 -12.24
N LYS A 85 9.78 -14.09 -12.91
CA LYS A 85 8.34 -14.03 -12.64
C LYS A 85 7.68 -15.39 -12.86
N LYS A 86 8.01 -16.09 -13.95
CA LYS A 86 7.49 -17.44 -14.24
C LYS A 86 7.88 -18.43 -13.15
N THR A 87 9.16 -18.48 -12.77
CA THR A 87 9.66 -19.41 -11.73
C THR A 87 9.00 -19.17 -10.37
N VAL A 88 8.85 -17.90 -9.97
CA VAL A 88 8.19 -17.56 -8.69
C VAL A 88 6.72 -17.96 -8.72
N LEU A 89 6.01 -17.72 -9.82
CA LEU A 89 4.62 -18.14 -9.99
C LEU A 89 4.48 -19.66 -9.91
N ASP A 90 5.39 -20.38 -10.55
CA ASP A 90 5.39 -21.84 -10.59
C ASP A 90 5.67 -22.45 -9.20
N TYR A 91 6.61 -21.86 -8.45
CA TYR A 91 6.86 -22.22 -7.05
C TYR A 91 5.64 -21.97 -6.16
N HIS A 92 4.96 -20.84 -6.32
CA HIS A 92 3.75 -20.57 -5.54
C HIS A 92 2.63 -21.54 -5.89
N LYS A 93 2.39 -21.81 -7.18
CA LYS A 93 1.40 -22.79 -7.62
C LYS A 93 1.67 -24.16 -7.01
N SER A 94 2.88 -24.69 -7.19
CA SER A 94 3.26 -25.98 -6.65
C SER A 94 3.12 -26.05 -5.12
N ARG A 95 3.46 -24.97 -4.40
CA ARG A 95 3.28 -24.91 -2.94
C ARG A 95 1.81 -24.95 -2.51
N PHE A 96 0.93 -24.18 -3.15
CA PHE A 96 -0.50 -24.19 -2.83
C PHE A 96 -1.13 -25.55 -3.16
N PHE A 97 -0.89 -26.09 -4.36
CA PHE A 97 -1.45 -27.38 -4.77
C PHE A 97 -0.93 -28.55 -3.91
N ASN A 98 0.33 -28.54 -3.48
CA ASN A 98 0.85 -29.57 -2.57
C ASN A 98 0.22 -29.49 -1.16
N GLN A 99 -0.13 -28.29 -0.69
CA GLN A 99 -0.76 -28.10 0.61
C GLN A 99 -2.22 -28.57 0.61
N ASP A 100 -2.95 -28.31 -0.48
CA ASP A 100 -4.32 -28.83 -0.68
C ASP A 100 -4.32 -30.36 -0.78
N SER A 101 -3.35 -30.92 -1.49
CA SER A 101 -3.19 -32.39 -1.62
C SER A 101 -2.95 -33.06 -0.27
N ALA A 102 -2.07 -32.49 0.56
CA ALA A 102 -1.78 -33.01 1.90
C ALA A 102 -2.97 -32.92 2.86
N HIS A 103 -3.80 -31.88 2.75
CA HIS A 103 -5.02 -31.75 3.56
C HIS A 103 -6.09 -32.78 3.19
N VAL A 104 -6.19 -33.16 1.92
CA VAL A 104 -7.11 -34.21 1.45
C VAL A 104 -6.64 -35.61 1.89
N SER A 105 -5.33 -35.86 1.94
CA SER A 105 -4.78 -37.16 2.37
C SER A 105 -4.98 -37.45 3.87
N VAL A 106 -5.12 -36.40 4.70
CA VAL A 106 -5.30 -36.54 6.16
C VAL A 106 -6.76 -36.78 6.55
N LEU A 107 -7.71 -36.46 5.65
CA LEU A 107 -9.16 -36.55 5.90
C LEU A 107 -9.83 -37.82 5.36
N ALA A 108 -9.13 -38.62 4.56
CA ALA A 108 -9.55 -39.95 4.14
C ALA A 108 -8.68 -41.00 4.86
N PRO A 109 -9.05 -41.44 6.07
CA PRO A 109 -8.49 -42.68 6.60
C PRO A 109 -9.07 -43.86 5.82
N ASP A 110 -8.20 -44.82 5.47
CA ASP A 110 -8.52 -46.09 4.80
C ASP A 110 -9.64 -46.89 5.49
#